data_AF-A0A9D1IJC5-F1
#
_entry.id   AF-A0A9D1IJC5-F1
#
_cell.length_a   1.000
_cell.length_b   1.000
_cell.length_c   1.000
_cell.angle_alpha   90.00
_cell.angle_beta   90.00
_cell.angle_gamma   90.00
#
_symmetry.space_group_name_H-M   'P 1'
#
loop_
_entity.id
_entity.type
_entity.pdbx_description
1 polymer ?
#
loop_
_entity_poly.entity_id
_entity_poly.type
_entity_poly.pdbx_seq_one_letter_code
_entity_poly.pdbx_strand_id
1 'polypeptide(L)'
;MSGKKEFNPFDYQSGTSFRAILSRDYFALIEEMHQKVSSDMFSFALDVGNYFYRAVFAERVIMTAMVCASGLQRSERLSADENEIVHDVQTLFNGTLEKETGIFENVSDIACGMGVVYFNYLIDYRNRLDLDRFNWDYKKSQDFFAKWYGFAECVKASKFAWTLNHLIDELAKEQGFDNPERDINRDIYHIDAPNQTVAEEIWRVVWLAGFTVGMSKPWRGRMDVPTHFMLKSFAWEKEKLHRMVQLIGWHFPNVRIKMILPLKENLKGYSWYRNRLDISQKILIYSRSAMLSLLSKDNFTDPWPEFRRLAKLD
;
A
#
# COMPACT_ATOMS: atom_id res chain seq x y z
N MET A 1 42.95 44.69 4.60
CA MET A 1 42.81 44.47 3.15
C MET A 1 42.39 43.03 2.93
N SER A 2 41.09 42.76 2.86
CA SER A 2 40.56 41.46 2.49
C SER A 2 40.59 41.36 0.97
N GLY A 3 41.38 40.42 0.44
CA GLY A 3 41.40 40.14 -1.00
C GLY A 3 40.00 39.81 -1.46
N LYS A 4 39.44 40.62 -2.37
CA LYS A 4 38.25 40.25 -3.11
C LYS A 4 38.62 39.01 -3.93
N LYS A 5 38.10 37.86 -3.52
CA LYS A 5 38.21 36.62 -4.29
C LYS A 5 37.52 36.89 -5.64
N GLU A 6 38.25 36.77 -6.74
CA GLU A 6 37.67 36.88 -8.08
C GLU A 6 36.65 35.77 -8.29
N PHE A 7 35.56 36.12 -8.97
CA PHE A 7 34.48 35.20 -9.32
C PHE A 7 35.01 34.15 -10.31
N ASN A 8 34.98 32.88 -9.91
CA ASN A 8 35.26 31.73 -10.79
C ASN A 8 33.96 30.96 -11.06
N PRO A 9 33.50 30.83 -12.33
CA PRO A 9 32.31 30.05 -12.68
C PRO A 9 32.37 28.57 -12.23
N PHE A 10 33.57 28.03 -12.02
CA PHE A 10 33.79 26.66 -11.57
C PHE A 10 33.65 26.49 -10.04
N ASP A 11 33.62 27.57 -9.27
CA ASP A 11 33.31 27.51 -7.83
C ASP A 11 31.86 27.04 -7.57
N TYR A 12 30.99 27.08 -8.59
CA TYR A 12 29.62 26.56 -8.54
C TYR A 12 29.51 25.03 -8.70
N GLN A 13 30.54 24.34 -9.19
CA GLN A 13 30.47 22.91 -9.48
C GLN A 13 30.84 22.01 -8.28
N SER A 14 31.36 22.57 -7.19
CA SER A 14 31.99 21.79 -6.11
C SER A 14 31.24 21.77 -4.76
N GLY A 15 30.03 22.35 -4.68
CA GLY A 15 29.23 22.37 -3.45
C GLY A 15 28.17 21.27 -3.40
N THR A 16 28.06 20.59 -2.25
CA THR A 16 27.03 19.57 -1.92
C THR A 16 25.60 20.11 -1.80
N SER A 17 25.38 21.38 -2.12
CA SER A 17 24.15 22.13 -1.84
C SER A 17 23.64 22.99 -3.01
N PHE A 18 24.19 22.83 -4.23
CA PHE A 18 23.77 23.62 -5.39
C PHE A 18 22.87 22.83 -6.36
N ARG A 19 21.83 23.50 -6.85
CA ARG A 19 20.86 22.95 -7.83
C ARG A 19 21.55 22.78 -9.19
N ALA A 20 21.31 21.65 -9.85
CA ALA A 20 21.91 21.35 -11.16
C ALA A 20 21.66 22.50 -12.17
N ILE A 21 22.71 22.94 -12.88
CA ILE A 21 22.55 23.77 -14.06
C ILE A 21 22.08 22.83 -15.18
N LEU A 22 20.88 23.06 -15.69
CA LEU A 22 20.25 22.20 -16.69
C LEU A 22 20.85 22.47 -18.08
N SER A 23 21.33 21.42 -18.73
CA SER A 23 22.00 21.49 -20.03
C SER A 23 21.02 21.64 -21.20
N ARG A 24 21.56 21.81 -22.41
CA ARG A 24 20.77 21.77 -23.65
C ARG A 24 20.06 20.44 -23.85
N ASP A 25 20.63 19.34 -23.36
CA ASP A 25 20.03 18.01 -23.51
C ASP A 25 18.73 17.90 -22.70
N TYR A 26 18.68 18.53 -21.52
CA TYR A 26 17.46 18.63 -20.72
C TYR A 26 16.34 19.36 -21.46
N PHE A 27 16.64 20.51 -22.07
CA PHE A 27 15.65 21.26 -22.85
C PHE A 27 15.22 20.51 -24.11
N ALA A 28 16.15 19.87 -24.80
CA ALA A 28 15.85 19.02 -25.95
C ALA A 28 15.00 17.79 -25.58
N LEU A 29 15.14 17.26 -24.37
CA LEU A 29 14.28 16.20 -23.84
C LEU A 29 12.86 16.72 -23.56
N ILE A 30 12.71 17.92 -23.01
CA ILE A 30 11.39 18.54 -22.82
C ILE A 30 10.67 18.66 -24.16
N GLU A 31 11.36 19.14 -25.20
CA GLU A 31 10.80 19.24 -26.55
C GLU A 31 10.42 17.87 -27.12
N GLU A 32 11.28 16.86 -26.94
CA GLU A 32 10.99 15.48 -27.35
C GLU A 32 9.71 14.95 -26.68
N MET A 33 9.60 15.06 -25.36
CA MET A 33 8.42 14.58 -24.62
C MET A 33 7.16 15.36 -25.04
N HIS A 34 7.24 16.68 -25.16
CA HIS A 34 6.11 17.50 -25.60
C HIS A 34 5.57 17.08 -26.98
N GLN A 35 6.43 16.59 -27.87
CA GLN A 35 6.04 16.11 -29.19
C GLN A 35 5.54 14.66 -29.19
N LYS A 36 6.08 13.80 -28.31
CA LYS A 36 5.89 12.34 -28.39
C LYS A 36 4.87 11.79 -27.38
N VAL A 37 4.52 12.51 -26.31
CA VAL A 37 3.59 12.02 -25.27
C VAL A 37 2.37 12.94 -25.10
N SER A 38 1.30 12.41 -24.50
CA SER A 38 0.10 13.20 -24.19
C SER A 38 0.39 14.35 -23.21
N SER A 39 -0.42 15.41 -23.23
CA SER A 39 -0.27 16.57 -22.33
C SER A 39 -0.29 16.18 -20.84
N ASP A 40 -1.11 15.20 -20.45
CA ASP A 40 -1.22 14.76 -19.06
C ASP A 40 0.07 14.05 -18.61
N MET A 41 0.58 13.14 -19.45
CA MET A 41 1.84 12.45 -19.20
C MET A 41 3.04 13.39 -19.23
N PHE A 42 3.01 14.41 -20.11
CA PHE A 42 4.02 15.45 -20.15
C PHE A 42 4.03 16.29 -18.86
N SER A 43 2.86 16.75 -18.41
CA SER A 43 2.73 17.50 -17.15
C SER A 43 3.23 16.68 -15.96
N PHE A 44 2.83 15.41 -15.89
CA PHE A 44 3.29 14.51 -14.83
C PHE A 44 4.80 14.29 -14.87
N ALA A 45 5.39 14.12 -16.06
CA ALA A 45 6.84 14.02 -16.23
C ALA A 45 7.58 15.27 -15.75
N LEU A 46 7.05 16.47 -16.01
CA LEU A 46 7.62 17.72 -15.51
C LEU A 46 7.56 17.81 -13.97
N ASP A 47 6.45 17.37 -13.36
CA ASP A 47 6.31 17.35 -11.89
C ASP A 47 7.30 16.36 -11.25
N VAL A 48 7.51 15.20 -11.88
CA VAL A 48 8.56 14.25 -11.50
C VAL A 48 9.94 14.89 -11.63
N GLY A 49 10.26 15.51 -12.78
CA GLY A 49 11.54 16.20 -12.96
C GLY A 49 11.79 17.28 -11.90
N ASN A 50 10.77 18.08 -11.58
CA ASN A 50 10.84 19.10 -10.53
C ASN A 50 11.05 18.49 -9.13
N TYR A 51 10.43 17.35 -8.83
CA TYR A 51 10.65 16.63 -7.57
C TYR A 51 12.11 16.18 -7.43
N PHE A 52 12.67 15.53 -8.45
CA PHE A 52 14.08 15.08 -8.44
C PHE A 52 15.06 16.25 -8.43
N TYR A 53 14.75 17.34 -9.12
CA TYR A 53 15.53 18.58 -9.08
C TYR A 53 15.60 19.18 -7.67
N ARG A 54 14.47 19.25 -6.97
CA ARG A 54 14.40 19.72 -5.57
C ARG A 54 15.12 18.78 -4.61
N ALA A 55 15.13 17.48 -4.92
CA ALA A 55 15.88 16.47 -4.18
C ALA A 55 17.38 16.41 -4.54
N VAL A 56 17.88 17.37 -5.34
CA VAL A 56 19.31 17.57 -5.65
C VAL A 56 19.94 16.35 -6.36
N PHE A 57 19.21 15.76 -7.30
CA PHE A 57 19.76 14.72 -8.18
C PHE A 57 20.57 15.31 -9.33
N ALA A 58 21.50 14.50 -9.86
CA ALA A 58 22.20 14.83 -11.10
C ALA A 58 21.21 14.95 -12.27
N GLU A 59 21.49 15.87 -13.20
CA GLU A 59 20.61 16.14 -14.35
C GLU A 59 20.23 14.88 -15.12
N ARG A 60 21.19 13.97 -15.36
CA ARG A 60 20.92 12.72 -16.06
C ARG A 60 19.87 11.86 -15.36
N VAL A 61 19.91 11.77 -14.02
CA VAL A 61 18.90 11.04 -13.24
C VAL A 61 17.54 11.74 -13.31
N ILE A 62 17.52 13.07 -13.29
CA ILE A 62 16.28 13.86 -13.47
C ILE A 62 15.67 13.55 -14.84
N MET A 63 16.47 13.61 -15.91
CA MET A 63 16.05 13.30 -17.27
C MET A 63 15.50 11.87 -17.38
N THR A 64 16.20 10.87 -16.83
CA THR A 64 15.73 9.48 -16.80
C THR A 64 14.39 9.36 -16.08
N ALA A 65 14.23 9.99 -14.91
CA ALA A 65 12.97 9.96 -14.16
C ALA A 65 11.81 10.60 -14.93
N MET A 66 12.06 11.69 -15.65
CA MET A 66 11.06 12.33 -16.51
C MET A 66 10.63 11.39 -17.65
N VAL A 67 11.58 10.70 -18.30
CA VAL A 67 11.26 9.73 -19.35
C VAL A 67 10.45 8.56 -18.78
N CYS A 68 10.83 8.01 -17.62
CA CYS A 68 10.06 6.99 -16.92
C CYS A 68 8.60 7.42 -16.72
N ALA A 69 8.39 8.64 -16.19
CA ALA A 69 7.09 9.21 -15.89
C ALA A 69 6.25 9.56 -17.12
N SER A 70 6.90 9.90 -18.24
CA SER A 70 6.23 10.26 -19.49
C SER A 70 5.57 9.06 -20.19
N GLY A 71 5.95 7.83 -19.83
CA GLY A 71 5.53 6.61 -20.54
C GLY A 71 6.23 6.40 -21.89
N LEU A 72 7.19 7.26 -22.24
CA LEU A 72 8.05 7.07 -23.41
C LEU A 72 8.92 5.82 -23.19
N GLN A 73 8.87 4.87 -24.12
CA GLN A 73 9.65 3.61 -24.00
C GLN A 73 11.15 3.83 -24.18
N ARG A 74 11.53 4.84 -24.98
CA ARG A 74 12.92 5.18 -25.28
C ARG A 74 13.05 6.65 -25.65
N SER A 75 14.04 7.33 -25.08
CA SER A 75 14.42 8.69 -25.46
C SER A 75 15.75 8.70 -26.21
N GLU A 76 15.83 9.53 -27.25
CA GLU A 76 17.06 9.79 -28.00
C GLU A 76 18.06 10.66 -27.21
N ARG A 77 17.61 11.28 -26.11
CA ARG A 77 18.44 12.14 -25.23
C ARG A 77 19.11 11.35 -24.11
N LEU A 78 18.73 10.10 -23.93
CA LEU A 78 19.28 9.18 -22.94
C LEU A 78 20.30 8.21 -23.58
N SER A 79 21.28 7.77 -22.79
CA SER A 79 22.20 6.71 -23.16
C SER A 79 21.49 5.35 -23.24
N ALA A 80 22.19 4.30 -23.68
CA ALA A 80 21.63 2.95 -23.68
C ALA A 80 21.28 2.49 -22.26
N ASP A 81 22.24 2.58 -21.33
CA ASP A 81 22.09 2.21 -19.93
C ASP A 81 20.95 2.99 -19.23
N GLU A 82 20.78 4.28 -19.55
CA GLU A 82 19.69 5.08 -19.00
C GLU A 82 18.32 4.65 -19.54
N ASN A 83 18.23 4.23 -20.81
CA ASN A 83 17.01 3.67 -21.38
C ASN A 83 16.70 2.26 -20.81
N GLU A 84 17.70 1.49 -20.40
CA GLU A 84 17.49 0.23 -19.66
C GLU A 84 16.87 0.52 -18.29
N ILE A 85 17.36 1.54 -17.57
CA ILE A 85 16.73 1.98 -16.31
C ILE A 85 15.27 2.40 -16.53
N VAL A 86 14.96 3.10 -17.63
CA VAL A 86 13.58 3.46 -17.98
C VAL A 86 12.72 2.21 -18.11
N HIS A 87 13.21 1.20 -18.83
CA HIS A 87 12.52 -0.06 -19.02
C HIS A 87 12.25 -0.78 -17.69
N ASP A 88 13.25 -0.86 -16.81
CA ASP A 88 13.13 -1.53 -15.51
C ASP A 88 12.11 -0.82 -14.60
N VAL A 89 12.18 0.52 -14.53
CA VAL A 89 11.23 1.32 -13.73
C VAL A 89 9.81 1.15 -14.25
N GLN A 90 9.58 1.22 -15.56
CA GLN A 90 8.25 1.06 -16.14
C GLN A 90 7.71 -0.36 -15.92
N THR A 91 8.56 -1.38 -16.03
CA THR A 91 8.22 -2.78 -15.75
C THR A 91 7.84 -2.98 -14.28
N LEU A 92 8.53 -2.29 -13.36
CA LEU A 92 8.21 -2.29 -11.95
C LEU A 92 6.82 -1.69 -11.66
N PHE A 93 6.47 -0.55 -12.30
CA PHE A 93 5.15 0.07 -12.17
C PHE A 93 4.01 -0.77 -12.76
N ASN A 94 4.31 -1.57 -13.78
CA ASN A 94 3.35 -2.51 -14.37
C ASN A 94 3.15 -3.78 -13.53
N GLY A 95 3.98 -4.00 -12.50
CA GLY A 95 3.88 -5.15 -11.59
C GLY A 95 4.37 -6.46 -12.20
N THR A 96 5.17 -6.40 -13.27
CA THR A 96 5.66 -7.56 -14.02
C THR A 96 7.13 -7.89 -13.76
N LEU A 97 7.81 -7.14 -12.90
CA LEU A 97 9.23 -7.37 -12.60
C LEU A 97 9.37 -8.57 -11.63
N GLU A 98 9.84 -9.70 -12.14
CA GLU A 98 10.18 -10.87 -11.33
C GLU A 98 11.48 -10.62 -10.55
N LYS A 99 11.52 -11.03 -9.27
CA LYS A 99 12.59 -10.72 -8.29
C LYS A 99 13.95 -11.38 -8.56
N GLU A 100 14.24 -11.81 -9.78
CA GLU A 100 15.39 -12.69 -10.05
C GLU A 100 16.74 -12.00 -9.91
N THR A 101 16.80 -10.67 -10.04
CA THR A 101 18.03 -9.87 -9.85
C THR A 101 17.73 -8.67 -8.97
N GLY A 102 18.58 -8.42 -7.97
CA GLY A 102 18.44 -7.26 -7.08
C GLY A 102 18.29 -5.96 -7.87
N ILE A 103 17.39 -5.08 -7.43
CA ILE A 103 17.09 -3.82 -8.12
C ILE A 103 18.17 -2.79 -7.79
N PHE A 104 18.72 -2.15 -8.83
CA PHE A 104 19.70 -1.09 -8.66
C PHE A 104 19.13 0.09 -7.87
N GLU A 105 19.97 0.75 -7.07
CA GLU A 105 19.56 1.88 -6.22
C GLU A 105 18.88 2.99 -7.02
N ASN A 106 19.39 3.32 -8.21
CA ASN A 106 18.79 4.34 -9.09
C ASN A 106 17.40 3.94 -9.59
N VAL A 107 17.15 2.67 -9.93
CA VAL A 107 15.82 2.18 -10.33
C VAL A 107 14.85 2.31 -9.15
N SER A 108 15.30 1.90 -7.95
CA SER A 108 14.53 2.02 -6.71
C SER A 108 14.19 3.48 -6.39
N ASP A 109 15.16 4.39 -6.46
CA ASP A 109 14.98 5.82 -6.20
C ASP A 109 14.06 6.49 -7.21
N ILE A 110 14.25 6.24 -8.51
CA ILE A 110 13.40 6.78 -9.57
C ILE A 110 11.97 6.30 -9.38
N ALA A 111 11.77 4.99 -9.20
CA ALA A 111 10.45 4.44 -9.03
C ALA A 111 9.75 4.99 -7.77
N CYS A 112 10.45 5.03 -6.64
CA CYS A 112 9.91 5.56 -5.39
C CYS A 112 9.53 7.04 -5.52
N GLY A 113 10.40 7.87 -6.10
CA GLY A 113 10.13 9.29 -6.29
C GLY A 113 8.94 9.54 -7.22
N MET A 114 8.79 8.77 -8.30
CA MET A 114 7.59 8.81 -9.14
C MET A 114 6.33 8.46 -8.36
N GLY A 115 6.40 7.44 -7.49
CA GLY A 115 5.32 7.09 -6.58
C GLY A 115 4.92 8.26 -5.69
N VAL A 116 5.89 8.93 -5.06
CA VAL A 116 5.65 10.10 -4.20
C VAL A 116 4.89 11.20 -4.96
N VAL A 117 5.32 11.53 -6.17
CA VAL A 117 4.65 12.55 -6.99
C VAL A 117 3.22 12.13 -7.35
N TYR A 118 3.01 10.87 -7.73
CA TYR A 118 1.69 10.34 -8.04
C TYR A 118 0.72 10.45 -6.86
N PHE A 119 1.13 10.03 -5.65
CA PHE A 119 0.26 10.10 -4.48
C PHE A 119 -0.02 11.55 -4.02
N ASN A 120 0.96 12.44 -4.12
CA ASN A 120 0.72 13.86 -3.90
C ASN A 120 -0.31 14.40 -4.89
N TYR A 121 -0.22 14.03 -6.18
CA TYR A 121 -1.18 14.45 -7.18
C TYR A 121 -2.60 13.95 -6.88
N LEU A 122 -2.73 12.70 -6.41
CA LEU A 122 -4.00 12.18 -5.93
C LEU A 122 -4.55 13.07 -4.81
N ILE A 123 -3.78 13.28 -3.74
CA ILE A 123 -4.22 14.07 -2.58
C ILE A 123 -4.62 15.48 -3.00
N ASP A 124 -3.80 16.14 -3.82
CA ASP A 124 -4.09 17.48 -4.36
C ASP A 124 -5.36 17.50 -5.21
N TYR A 125 -5.55 16.51 -6.09
CA TYR A 125 -6.74 16.39 -6.93
C TYR A 125 -8.01 16.28 -6.10
N ARG A 126 -7.99 15.44 -5.05
CA ARG A 126 -9.10 15.31 -4.10
C ARG A 126 -9.39 16.62 -3.40
N ASN A 127 -8.35 17.29 -2.88
CA ASN A 127 -8.50 18.57 -2.18
C ASN A 127 -9.09 19.65 -3.09
N ARG A 128 -8.66 19.72 -4.36
CA ARG A 128 -9.20 20.67 -5.34
C ARG A 128 -10.67 20.44 -5.68
N LEU A 129 -11.11 19.19 -5.64
CA LEU A 129 -12.48 18.80 -5.95
C LEU A 129 -13.41 18.76 -4.72
N ASP A 130 -12.91 19.14 -3.54
CA ASP A 130 -13.65 19.11 -2.27
C ASP A 130 -14.30 17.75 -2.00
N LEU A 131 -13.60 16.67 -2.35
CA LEU A 131 -14.11 15.32 -2.15
C LEU A 131 -13.85 14.90 -0.70
N ASP A 132 -14.89 14.49 0.03
CA ASP A 132 -14.72 13.89 1.36
C ASP A 132 -13.76 12.70 1.34
N ARG A 133 -13.80 11.91 0.25
CA ARG A 133 -12.92 10.76 -0.05
C ARG A 133 -12.85 10.54 -1.56
N PHE A 134 -11.80 9.88 -2.04
CA PHE A 134 -11.70 9.42 -3.44
C PHE A 134 -12.79 8.43 -3.91
N ASN A 135 -13.70 7.99 -3.02
CA ASN A 135 -14.68 6.94 -3.29
C ASN A 135 -14.08 5.68 -3.93
N TRP A 136 -12.82 5.37 -3.60
CA TRP A 136 -12.24 4.09 -3.95
C TRP A 136 -13.10 3.03 -3.27
N ASP A 137 -13.81 2.26 -4.07
CA ASP A 137 -14.32 1.00 -3.58
C ASP A 137 -13.12 0.17 -3.12
N TYR A 138 -13.36 -0.70 -2.16
CA TYR A 138 -12.25 -1.40 -1.57
C TYR A 138 -11.69 -2.53 -2.43
N LYS A 139 -12.36 -2.92 -3.53
CA LYS A 139 -11.77 -3.83 -4.53
C LYS A 139 -10.63 -3.10 -5.25
N LYS A 140 -10.86 -1.85 -5.68
CA LYS A 140 -9.81 -0.99 -6.23
C LYS A 140 -8.67 -0.77 -5.24
N SER A 141 -9.00 -0.55 -3.97
CA SER A 141 -7.99 -0.45 -2.92
C SER A 141 -7.19 -1.76 -2.74
N GLN A 142 -7.85 -2.93 -2.73
CA GLN A 142 -7.17 -4.22 -2.58
C GLN A 142 -6.24 -4.54 -3.76
N ASP A 143 -6.72 -4.33 -4.99
CA ASP A 143 -5.93 -4.52 -6.21
C ASP A 143 -4.73 -3.56 -6.24
N PHE A 144 -4.94 -2.33 -5.80
CA PHE A 144 -3.90 -1.33 -5.64
C PHE A 144 -2.85 -1.74 -4.61
N PHE A 145 -3.27 -2.16 -3.41
CA PHE A 145 -2.37 -2.48 -2.30
C PHE A 145 -1.57 -3.77 -2.51
N ALA A 146 -2.13 -4.75 -3.23
CA ALA A 146 -1.38 -5.95 -3.62
C ALA A 146 -0.23 -5.62 -4.58
N LYS A 147 -0.50 -4.79 -5.60
CA LYS A 147 0.53 -4.27 -6.51
C LYS A 147 1.55 -3.40 -5.78
N TRP A 148 1.07 -2.55 -4.87
CA TRP A 148 1.91 -1.74 -4.01
C TRP A 148 2.90 -2.58 -3.18
N TYR A 149 2.53 -3.75 -2.68
CA TYR A 149 3.46 -4.57 -1.89
C TYR A 149 4.64 -5.09 -2.71
N GLY A 150 4.35 -5.61 -3.91
CA GLY A 150 5.40 -6.03 -4.85
C GLY A 150 6.35 -4.87 -5.14
N PHE A 151 5.78 -3.69 -5.37
CA PHE A 151 6.51 -2.45 -5.58
C PHE A 151 7.31 -1.99 -4.34
N ALA A 152 6.73 -2.02 -3.14
CA ALA A 152 7.32 -1.54 -1.89
C ALA A 152 8.57 -2.35 -1.51
N GLU A 153 8.56 -3.67 -1.71
CA GLU A 153 9.75 -4.49 -1.50
C GLU A 153 10.89 -4.13 -2.45
N CYS A 154 10.55 -3.70 -3.66
CA CYS A 154 11.49 -3.29 -4.69
C CYS A 154 12.11 -1.93 -4.40
N VAL A 155 11.35 -1.02 -3.78
CA VAL A 155 11.79 0.35 -3.49
C VAL A 155 12.20 0.60 -2.04
N LYS A 156 12.23 -0.42 -1.19
CA LYS A 156 12.49 -0.27 0.27
C LYS A 156 13.86 0.34 0.61
N ALA A 157 14.83 0.20 -0.29
CA ALA A 157 16.16 0.78 -0.14
C ALA A 157 16.22 2.24 -0.61
N SER A 158 15.16 2.75 -1.27
CA SER A 158 15.11 4.14 -1.69
C SER A 158 15.11 5.09 -0.51
N LYS A 159 15.80 6.23 -0.66
CA LYS A 159 15.71 7.34 0.29
C LYS A 159 14.33 7.99 0.37
N PHE A 160 13.46 7.76 -0.62
CA PHE A 160 12.08 8.25 -0.63
C PHE A 160 11.07 7.28 0.00
N ALA A 161 11.49 6.06 0.35
CA ALA A 161 10.60 5.00 0.81
C ALA A 161 9.74 5.43 2.02
N TRP A 162 10.35 6.17 2.95
CA TRP A 162 9.63 6.65 4.13
C TRP A 162 8.56 7.69 3.78
N THR A 163 8.87 8.64 2.90
CA THR A 163 7.90 9.64 2.40
C THR A 163 6.74 8.97 1.69
N LEU A 164 7.04 8.00 0.82
CA LEU A 164 6.01 7.29 0.08
C LEU A 164 5.08 6.48 0.99
N ASN A 165 5.64 5.78 1.99
CA ASN A 165 4.84 5.09 3.00
C ASN A 165 3.91 6.05 3.74
N HIS A 166 4.40 7.23 4.14
CA HIS A 166 3.58 8.21 4.84
C HIS A 166 2.37 8.69 4.03
N LEU A 167 2.56 8.99 2.75
CA LEU A 167 1.48 9.42 1.85
C LEU A 167 0.42 8.33 1.68
N ILE A 168 0.85 7.07 1.64
CA ILE A 168 -0.04 5.92 1.53
C ILE A 168 -0.86 5.74 2.81
N ASP A 169 -0.22 5.87 3.97
CA ASP A 169 -0.90 5.79 5.26
C ASP A 169 -1.90 6.92 5.43
N GLU A 170 -1.55 8.14 5.00
CA GLU A 170 -2.46 9.28 4.97
C GLU A 170 -3.68 8.98 4.10
N LEU A 171 -3.47 8.59 2.83
CA LEU A 171 -4.54 8.22 1.92
C LEU A 171 -5.46 7.15 2.51
N ALA A 172 -4.88 6.13 3.14
CA ALA A 172 -5.65 5.01 3.66
C ALA A 172 -6.40 5.36 4.97
N LYS A 173 -5.85 6.26 5.80
CA LYS A 173 -6.57 6.87 6.94
C LYS A 173 -7.73 7.74 6.48
N GLU A 174 -7.52 8.57 5.45
CA GLU A 174 -8.56 9.44 4.87
C GLU A 174 -9.70 8.63 4.25
N GLN A 175 -9.37 7.51 3.59
CA GLN A 175 -10.38 6.56 3.17
C GLN A 175 -11.17 6.03 4.36
N GLY A 176 -10.67 6.09 5.59
CA GLY A 176 -11.32 5.50 6.76
C GLY A 176 -11.14 3.98 6.76
N PHE A 177 -10.00 3.50 6.24
CA PHE A 177 -9.65 2.08 6.32
C PHE A 177 -9.57 1.63 7.78
N ASP A 178 -9.08 2.49 8.67
CA ASP A 178 -9.02 2.22 10.10
C ASP A 178 -10.33 2.50 10.84
N ASN A 179 -11.37 3.02 10.18
CA ASN A 179 -12.65 3.30 10.80
C ASN A 179 -13.53 2.02 10.82
N PRO A 180 -13.73 1.38 11.99
CA PRO A 180 -14.53 0.16 12.10
C PRO A 180 -16.03 0.42 11.86
N GLU A 181 -16.48 1.67 11.84
CA GLU A 181 -17.87 2.08 11.64
C GLU A 181 -18.20 2.44 10.19
N ARG A 182 -17.20 2.49 9.29
CA ARG A 182 -17.40 2.90 7.89
C ARG A 182 -18.41 2.02 7.14
N ASP A 183 -18.71 0.82 7.64
CA ASP A 183 -19.62 -0.12 6.99
C ASP A 183 -20.46 -0.93 7.99
N ILE A 184 -21.76 -0.60 8.09
CA ILE A 184 -22.69 -1.10 9.11
C ILE A 184 -23.67 -2.18 8.58
N ASN A 185 -23.65 -2.50 7.28
CA ASN A 185 -24.63 -3.41 6.64
C ASN A 185 -24.03 -4.77 6.25
N ARG A 186 -23.63 -5.65 7.19
CA ARG A 186 -22.89 -6.91 6.88
C ARG A 186 -23.17 -8.12 7.79
N ASP A 187 -22.82 -9.31 7.32
CA ASP A 187 -22.83 -10.53 8.15
C ASP A 187 -21.95 -10.33 9.39
N ILE A 188 -22.57 -10.40 10.56
CA ILE A 188 -21.90 -10.31 11.86
C ILE A 188 -21.91 -11.70 12.45
N TYR A 189 -20.79 -12.16 12.98
CA TYR A 189 -20.73 -13.42 13.72
C TYR A 189 -20.59 -13.13 15.19
N HIS A 190 -21.55 -13.60 15.97
CA HIS A 190 -21.44 -13.66 17.41
C HIS A 190 -20.66 -14.91 17.79
N ILE A 191 -19.61 -14.70 18.58
CA ILE A 191 -18.74 -15.74 19.10
C ILE A 191 -18.94 -15.82 20.61
N ASP A 192 -19.22 -17.02 21.09
CA ASP A 192 -19.35 -17.36 22.49
C ASP A 192 -18.36 -18.47 22.82
N ALA A 193 -17.25 -18.07 23.43
CA ALA A 193 -16.14 -18.93 23.80
C ALA A 193 -16.33 -19.53 25.21
N PRO A 194 -15.93 -20.78 25.45
CA PRO A 194 -16.16 -21.46 26.72
C PRO A 194 -15.37 -20.88 27.89
N ASN A 195 -14.25 -20.21 27.62
CA ASN A 195 -13.41 -19.54 28.61
C ASN A 195 -12.57 -18.43 27.96
N GLN A 196 -11.95 -17.60 28.80
CA GLN A 196 -11.18 -16.44 28.38
C GLN A 196 -9.94 -16.82 27.55
N THR A 197 -9.26 -17.93 27.86
CA THR A 197 -8.08 -18.38 27.10
C THR A 197 -8.42 -18.68 25.64
N VAL A 198 -9.51 -19.39 25.38
CA VAL A 198 -10.00 -19.66 24.02
C VAL A 198 -10.42 -18.36 23.33
N ALA A 199 -11.09 -17.46 24.04
CA ALA A 199 -11.48 -16.16 23.51
C ALA A 199 -10.26 -15.32 23.07
N GLU A 200 -9.19 -15.34 23.87
CA GLU A 200 -7.93 -14.65 23.56
C GLU A 200 -7.22 -15.25 22.34
N GLU A 201 -7.19 -16.57 22.20
CA GLU A 201 -6.59 -17.23 21.04
C GLU A 201 -7.34 -16.89 19.74
N ILE A 202 -8.66 -16.98 19.77
CA ILE A 202 -9.50 -16.58 18.63
C ILE A 202 -9.29 -15.10 18.32
N TRP A 203 -9.27 -14.25 19.34
CA TRP A 203 -9.03 -12.83 19.18
C TRP A 203 -7.67 -12.56 18.53
N ARG A 204 -6.58 -13.22 18.94
CA ARG A 204 -5.24 -13.03 18.32
C ARG A 204 -5.28 -13.34 16.82
N VAL A 205 -5.92 -14.44 16.43
CA VAL A 205 -6.04 -14.85 15.03
C VAL A 205 -6.85 -13.83 14.23
N VAL A 206 -8.02 -13.44 14.74
CA VAL A 206 -8.92 -12.45 14.11
C VAL A 206 -8.26 -11.07 14.02
N TRP A 207 -7.54 -10.65 15.07
CA TRP A 207 -6.83 -9.38 15.17
C TRP A 207 -5.66 -9.28 14.21
N LEU A 208 -4.91 -10.37 14.02
CA LEU A 208 -3.87 -10.49 12.99
C LEU A 208 -4.47 -10.54 11.59
N ALA A 209 -5.58 -11.24 11.43
CA ALA A 209 -6.35 -11.28 10.20
C ALA A 209 -7.21 -10.01 10.00
N GLY A 210 -6.88 -8.90 10.67
CA GLY A 210 -7.36 -7.54 10.42
C GLY A 210 -8.88 -7.33 10.41
N PHE A 211 -9.65 -8.27 10.96
CA PHE A 211 -11.10 -8.17 11.12
C PHE A 211 -11.47 -7.26 12.29
N THR A 212 -12.72 -6.81 12.29
CA THR A 212 -13.23 -5.92 13.34
C THR A 212 -13.90 -6.73 14.43
N VAL A 213 -13.56 -6.42 15.68
CA VAL A 213 -14.12 -7.06 16.87
C VAL A 213 -15.03 -6.07 17.60
N GLY A 214 -16.28 -6.45 17.84
CA GLY A 214 -17.23 -5.71 18.66
C GLY A 214 -17.29 -6.27 20.07
N MET A 215 -17.19 -5.41 21.09
CA MET A 215 -17.33 -5.79 22.49
C MET A 215 -18.39 -4.93 23.19
N SER A 216 -19.21 -5.54 24.06
CA SER A 216 -20.31 -4.86 24.76
C SER A 216 -19.84 -3.96 25.92
N LYS A 217 -18.57 -4.07 26.33
CA LYS A 217 -17.94 -3.21 27.33
C LYS A 217 -16.70 -2.55 26.72
N PRO A 218 -16.41 -1.28 27.06
CA PRO A 218 -15.21 -0.60 26.58
C PRO A 218 -13.95 -1.36 26.97
N TRP A 219 -13.13 -1.68 25.97
CA TRP A 219 -11.88 -2.39 26.13
C TRP A 219 -10.86 -1.55 26.90
N ARG A 220 -10.32 -2.09 28.00
CA ARG A 220 -9.37 -1.38 28.89
C ARG A 220 -7.89 -1.73 28.66
N GLY A 221 -7.56 -2.68 27.78
CA GLY A 221 -6.17 -3.09 27.54
C GLY A 221 -6.01 -4.56 27.15
N ARG A 222 -4.79 -4.95 26.80
CA ARG A 222 -4.46 -6.10 25.93
C ARG A 222 -4.82 -7.52 26.40
N MET A 223 -5.39 -7.76 27.59
CA MET A 223 -5.52 -9.14 28.12
C MET A 223 -6.88 -9.55 28.69
N ASP A 224 -7.93 -8.72 28.62
CA ASP A 224 -9.27 -9.12 29.08
C ASP A 224 -10.26 -9.21 27.91
N VAL A 225 -10.03 -10.16 27.00
CA VAL A 225 -10.98 -10.43 25.91
C VAL A 225 -12.21 -11.10 26.52
N PRO A 226 -13.42 -10.53 26.38
CA PRO A 226 -14.63 -11.17 26.89
C PRO A 226 -14.88 -12.48 26.15
N THR A 227 -15.47 -13.46 26.84
CA THR A 227 -15.90 -14.73 26.23
C THR A 227 -16.97 -14.54 25.16
N HIS A 228 -17.68 -13.41 25.19
CA HIS A 228 -18.69 -13.03 24.20
C HIS A 228 -18.24 -11.81 23.41
N PHE A 229 -18.08 -11.95 22.10
CA PHE A 229 -17.72 -10.86 21.21
C PHE A 229 -18.33 -11.05 19.82
N MET A 230 -18.34 -9.97 19.04
CA MET A 230 -18.82 -9.98 17.67
C MET A 230 -17.67 -9.81 16.69
N LEU A 231 -17.75 -10.48 15.55
CA LEU A 231 -16.83 -10.34 14.43
C LEU A 231 -17.58 -9.77 13.24
N LYS A 232 -16.96 -8.79 12.59
CA LYS A 232 -17.41 -8.34 11.26
C LYS A 232 -16.21 -8.06 10.37
N SER A 233 -16.43 -8.19 9.07
CA SER A 233 -15.43 -7.93 8.05
C SER A 233 -15.85 -6.81 7.14
N PHE A 234 -14.95 -6.56 6.20
CA PHE A 234 -15.28 -5.87 5.01
C PHE A 234 -16.27 -6.63 4.09
N ALA A 235 -17.00 -5.94 3.19
CA ALA A 235 -18.04 -6.55 2.35
C ALA A 235 -17.45 -7.60 1.40
N TRP A 236 -16.30 -7.28 0.81
CA TRP A 236 -15.56 -8.16 -0.09
C TRP A 236 -14.72 -9.20 0.65
N GLU A 237 -14.48 -9.04 1.97
CA GLU A 237 -13.85 -10.07 2.81
C GLU A 237 -14.89 -10.99 3.50
N LYS A 238 -16.17 -10.91 3.13
CA LYS A 238 -17.24 -11.76 3.68
C LYS A 238 -16.87 -13.24 3.61
N GLU A 239 -16.37 -13.70 2.47
CA GLU A 239 -15.95 -15.09 2.30
C GLU A 239 -14.75 -15.45 3.17
N LYS A 240 -13.79 -14.54 3.31
CA LYS A 240 -12.60 -14.73 4.14
C LYS A 240 -12.97 -14.81 5.63
N LEU A 241 -13.90 -13.96 6.09
CA LEU A 241 -14.44 -14.04 7.44
C LEU A 241 -15.24 -15.31 7.65
N HIS A 242 -16.09 -15.70 6.69
CA HIS A 242 -16.84 -16.95 6.77
C HIS A 242 -15.90 -18.15 6.94
N ARG A 243 -14.83 -18.24 6.13
CA ARG A 243 -13.81 -19.28 6.27
C ARG A 243 -13.08 -19.22 7.61
N MET A 244 -12.71 -18.03 8.08
CA MET A 244 -12.09 -17.86 9.39
C MET A 244 -13.00 -18.39 10.51
N VAL A 245 -14.28 -18.09 10.43
CA VAL A 245 -15.29 -18.55 11.39
C VAL A 245 -15.47 -20.08 11.34
N GLN A 246 -15.45 -20.68 10.15
CA GLN A 246 -15.45 -22.14 9.99
C GLN A 246 -14.20 -22.78 10.63
N LEU A 247 -13.02 -22.19 10.42
CA LEU A 247 -11.77 -22.65 11.03
C LEU A 247 -11.82 -22.55 12.57
N ILE A 248 -12.37 -21.45 13.10
CA ILE A 248 -12.58 -21.29 14.54
C ILE A 248 -13.50 -22.40 15.06
N GLY A 249 -14.63 -22.66 14.39
CA GLY A 249 -15.57 -23.71 14.80
C GLY A 249 -14.97 -25.12 14.75
N TRP A 250 -14.10 -25.40 13.78
CA TRP A 250 -13.37 -26.67 13.69
C TRP A 250 -12.39 -26.83 14.86
N HIS A 251 -11.56 -25.82 15.10
CA HIS A 251 -10.49 -25.87 16.08
C HIS A 251 -10.94 -25.78 17.53
N PHE A 252 -12.01 -25.03 17.75
CA PHE A 252 -12.57 -24.79 19.06
C PHE A 252 -13.99 -25.33 19.06
N PRO A 253 -14.19 -26.66 19.11
CA PRO A 253 -15.49 -27.30 18.91
C PRO A 253 -16.54 -26.89 19.96
N ASN A 254 -16.09 -26.38 21.10
CA ASN A 254 -16.95 -25.90 22.18
C ASN A 254 -17.35 -24.41 22.04
N VAL A 255 -16.87 -23.72 21.02
CA VAL A 255 -17.23 -22.32 20.73
C VAL A 255 -18.55 -22.31 20.00
N ARG A 256 -19.49 -21.51 20.51
CA ARG A 256 -20.78 -21.31 19.84
C ARG A 256 -20.67 -20.10 18.92
N ILE A 257 -21.03 -20.33 17.67
CA ILE A 257 -20.93 -19.34 16.60
C ILE A 257 -22.32 -19.13 16.02
N LYS A 258 -22.77 -17.88 15.98
CA LYS A 258 -24.06 -17.51 15.38
C LYS A 258 -23.89 -16.34 14.44
N MET A 259 -24.31 -16.51 13.19
CA MET A 259 -24.45 -15.40 12.26
C MET A 259 -25.67 -14.56 12.65
N ILE A 260 -25.50 -13.25 12.71
CA ILE A 260 -26.50 -12.25 13.08
C ILE A 260 -26.70 -11.32 11.87
N LEU A 261 -27.96 -11.04 11.56
CA LEU A 261 -28.31 -10.08 10.51
C LEU A 261 -27.90 -8.66 10.93
N PRO A 262 -27.35 -7.84 10.01
CA PRO A 262 -26.96 -6.46 10.26
C PRO A 262 -28.16 -5.53 10.39
N LEU A 263 -28.91 -5.66 11.48
CA LEU A 263 -29.83 -4.61 11.88
C LEU A 263 -29.04 -3.62 12.73
N LYS A 264 -29.16 -2.31 12.43
CA LYS A 264 -28.51 -1.23 13.19
C LYS A 264 -28.73 -1.34 14.70
N GLU A 265 -29.83 -1.95 15.13
CA GLU A 265 -30.17 -2.20 16.53
C GLU A 265 -29.28 -3.27 17.19
N ASN A 266 -28.87 -4.31 16.47
CA ASN A 266 -27.97 -5.36 16.96
C ASN A 266 -26.55 -4.84 17.23
N LEU A 267 -26.23 -3.65 16.72
CA LEU A 267 -24.93 -2.99 16.84
C LEU A 267 -24.90 -1.95 17.96
N LYS A 268 -26.07 -1.55 18.51
CA LYS A 268 -26.15 -0.62 19.63
C LYS A 268 -25.61 -1.28 20.90
N GLY A 269 -24.73 -0.58 21.60
CA GLY A 269 -24.10 -1.08 22.84
C GLY A 269 -22.79 -1.84 22.66
N TYR A 270 -22.30 -1.99 21.42
CA TYR A 270 -20.97 -2.56 21.15
C TYR A 270 -19.99 -1.47 20.71
N SER A 271 -18.83 -1.42 21.35
CA SER A 271 -17.67 -0.67 20.88
C SER A 271 -16.88 -1.53 19.90
N TRP A 272 -16.59 -0.99 18.71
CA TRP A 272 -15.89 -1.71 17.66
C TRP A 272 -14.41 -1.38 17.66
N TYR A 273 -13.59 -2.43 17.70
CA TYR A 273 -12.15 -2.35 17.73
C TYR A 273 -11.59 -3.02 16.50
N ARG A 274 -10.63 -2.34 15.87
CA ARG A 274 -9.81 -2.91 14.81
C ARG A 274 -8.36 -2.77 15.23
N ASN A 275 -7.55 -3.70 14.79
CA ASN A 275 -6.12 -3.54 14.87
C ASN A 275 -5.73 -2.19 14.22
N ARG A 276 -4.96 -1.36 14.93
CA ARG A 276 -4.38 -0.11 14.42
C ARG A 276 -2.96 -0.31 13.92
N LEU A 277 -2.50 -1.57 13.77
CA LEU A 277 -1.27 -1.83 13.01
C LEU A 277 -1.30 -0.98 11.74
N ASP A 278 -0.15 -0.38 11.47
CA ASP A 278 0.06 0.40 10.27
C ASP A 278 -0.50 -0.37 9.06
N ILE A 279 -1.12 0.33 8.11
CA ILE A 279 -1.78 -0.33 6.98
C ILE A 279 -0.73 -1.13 6.20
N SER A 280 0.51 -0.64 6.13
CA SER A 280 1.67 -1.38 5.63
C SER A 280 1.93 -2.68 6.43
N GLN A 281 1.85 -2.66 7.77
CA GLN A 281 2.04 -3.84 8.64
C GLN A 281 0.90 -4.85 8.54
N LYS A 282 -0.36 -4.38 8.45
CA LYS A 282 -1.52 -5.26 8.22
C LYS A 282 -1.38 -5.97 6.88
N ILE A 283 -1.05 -5.21 5.83
CA ILE A 283 -0.85 -5.74 4.48
C ILE A 283 0.35 -6.70 4.46
N LEU A 284 1.48 -6.36 5.12
CA LEU A 284 2.64 -7.24 5.31
C LEU A 284 2.28 -8.54 6.04
N ILE A 285 1.43 -8.51 7.08
CA ILE A 285 1.00 -9.72 7.79
C ILE A 285 0.05 -10.55 6.92
N TYR A 286 -0.85 -9.92 6.18
CA TYR A 286 -1.74 -10.58 5.22
C TYR A 286 -0.98 -11.17 4.03
N SER A 287 0.09 -10.53 3.57
CA SER A 287 0.87 -10.95 2.40
C SER A 287 2.05 -11.87 2.74
N ARG A 288 2.65 -11.76 3.95
CA ARG A 288 3.81 -12.56 4.35
C ARG A 288 3.55 -13.69 5.36
N SER A 289 2.74 -13.55 6.41
CA SER A 289 3.11 -14.33 7.62
C SER A 289 2.07 -14.62 8.71
N ALA A 290 0.82 -15.00 8.44
CA ALA A 290 0.05 -15.62 9.53
C ALA A 290 -0.88 -16.73 9.10
N MET A 291 -1.73 -16.51 8.10
CA MET A 291 -2.70 -17.54 7.71
C MET A 291 -2.00 -18.79 7.19
N LEU A 292 -1.07 -18.66 6.24
CA LEU A 292 -0.37 -19.81 5.66
C LEU A 292 0.53 -20.54 6.66
N SER A 293 1.25 -19.86 7.56
CA SER A 293 2.05 -20.52 8.61
C SER A 293 1.23 -21.08 9.79
N LEU A 294 0.04 -20.53 10.07
CA LEU A 294 -0.93 -21.13 11.01
C LEU A 294 -1.62 -22.35 10.40
N LEU A 295 -1.88 -22.31 9.08
CA LEU A 295 -2.47 -23.40 8.30
C LEU A 295 -1.44 -24.48 7.92
N SER A 296 -0.14 -24.18 7.91
CA SER A 296 0.94 -25.12 7.59
C SER A 296 1.51 -25.86 8.80
N LYS A 297 0.94 -25.69 10.00
CA LYS A 297 1.20 -26.64 11.08
C LYS A 297 0.52 -27.94 10.67
N ASP A 298 1.25 -29.05 10.71
CA ASP A 298 0.92 -30.40 10.17
C ASP A 298 -0.42 -31.06 10.60
N ASN A 299 -1.33 -30.31 11.23
CA ASN A 299 -2.66 -30.76 11.64
C ASN A 299 -3.81 -30.14 10.81
N PHE A 300 -3.51 -29.39 9.74
CA PHE A 300 -4.53 -28.87 8.84
C PHE A 300 -4.31 -29.31 7.40
N THR A 301 -5.10 -30.27 6.96
CA THR A 301 -5.36 -30.45 5.54
C THR A 301 -6.14 -29.24 5.03
N ASP A 302 -5.58 -28.53 4.04
CA ASP A 302 -6.28 -27.51 3.28
C ASP A 302 -7.61 -28.09 2.75
N PRO A 303 -8.78 -27.59 3.19
CA PRO A 303 -10.07 -28.15 2.77
C PRO A 303 -10.48 -27.72 1.36
N TRP A 304 -9.70 -26.88 0.67
CA TRP A 304 -10.01 -26.37 -0.66
C TRP A 304 -10.30 -27.45 -1.73
N PRO A 305 -9.58 -28.59 -1.79
CA PRO A 305 -9.88 -29.66 -2.74
C PRO A 305 -11.20 -30.38 -2.43
N GLU A 306 -11.56 -30.52 -1.16
CA GLU A 306 -12.80 -31.19 -0.73
C GLU A 306 -14.03 -30.29 -0.95
N PHE A 307 -13.85 -28.98 -0.81
CA PHE A 307 -14.89 -27.99 -1.10
C PHE A 307 -15.23 -27.89 -2.59
N ARG A 308 -14.24 -27.93 -3.50
CA ARG A 308 -14.51 -28.01 -4.96
C ARG A 308 -15.32 -29.24 -5.32
N ARG A 309 -14.97 -30.38 -4.70
CA ARG A 309 -15.64 -31.67 -4.91
C ARG A 309 -17.09 -31.67 -4.41
N LEU A 310 -17.36 -31.06 -3.25
CA LEU A 310 -18.72 -30.93 -2.69
C LEU A 310 -19.58 -29.88 -3.40
N ALA A 311 -18.97 -28.80 -3.90
CA ALA A 311 -19.67 -27.74 -4.62
C ALA A 311 -19.87 -28.01 -6.11
N LYS A 312 -19.36 -29.14 -6.65
CA LYS A 312 -19.37 -29.48 -8.09
C LYS A 312 -18.85 -28.34 -8.97
N LEU A 313 -17.72 -27.75 -8.58
CA LEU A 313 -17.08 -26.66 -9.31
C LEU A 313 -16.00 -27.17 -10.29
N ASP A 314 -16.02 -28.47 -10.59
CA ASP A 314 -15.28 -29.11 -11.69
C ASP A 314 -16.28 -29.68 -12.72
#